data_AF-A0AAF0JYV7-F1
#
_entry.id   AF-A0AAF0JYV7-F1
#
_cell.length_a   1.000
_cell.length_b   1.000
_cell.length_c   1.000
_cell.angle_alpha   90.00
_cell.angle_beta   90.00
_cell.angle_gamma   90.00
#
_symmetry.space_group_name_H-M   'P 1'
#
loop_
_entity.id
_entity.type
_entity.pdbx_description
1 polymer ?
#
loop_
_entity_poly.entity_id
_entity_poly.type
_entity_poly.pdbx_seq_one_letter_code
_entity_poly.pdbx_strand_id
1 'polypeptide(L)' 'MHHKNKRIRTICYLDEALALDTRNQKNLIDVAAEFGFALICASPAPLTTARYCVPIHHHAGKNHINRQSWLVLAPKERP' A
#
# COMPACT_ATOMS: atom_id res chain seq x y z
N MET A 1 1.86 -11.73 26.52
CA MET A 1 1.23 -11.44 25.21
C MET A 1 1.30 -9.93 24.99
N HIS A 2 2.22 -9.44 24.16
CA HIS A 2 2.41 -8.01 23.95
C HIS A 2 1.29 -7.49 23.04
N HIS A 3 0.41 -6.63 23.56
CA HIS A 3 -0.41 -5.77 22.71
C HIS A 3 0.56 -4.89 21.92
N LYS A 4 0.76 -5.24 20.63
CA LYS A 4 1.52 -4.40 19.70
C LYS A 4 0.86 -3.03 19.70
N ASN A 5 1.51 -2.07 20.37
CA ASN A 5 1.14 -0.67 20.37
C ASN A 5 0.73 -0.31 18.94
N LYS A 6 -0.51 0.16 18.76
CA LYS A 6 -0.90 0.86 17.53
C LYS A 6 -0.12 2.17 17.53
N ARG A 7 1.18 2.09 17.27
CA ARG A 7 2.06 3.23 17.06
C ARG A 7 1.44 3.96 15.87
N ILE A 8 0.90 5.14 16.14
CA ILE A 8 0.27 5.98 15.11
C ILE A 8 1.29 6.07 13.96
N ARG A 9 0.90 5.51 12.80
CA ARG A 9 1.73 5.60 11.61
C ARG A 9 1.30 6.82 10.84
N THR A 10 2.23 7.74 10.64
CA THR A 10 1.97 8.92 9.81
C THR A 10 1.76 8.45 8.37
N ILE A 11 0.77 8.99 7.68
CA ILE A 11 0.49 8.61 6.30
C ILE A 11 1.45 9.37 5.38
N CYS A 12 2.09 8.65 4.46
CA CYS A 12 2.82 9.23 3.34
C CYS A 12 2.13 8.81 2.05
N TYR A 13 1.75 9.77 1.22
CA TYR A 13 1.10 9.52 -0.07
C TYR A 13 2.10 9.73 -1.20
N LEU A 14 2.18 8.77 -2.10
CA LEU A 14 3.04 8.81 -3.27
C LEU A 14 2.17 8.65 -4.53
N ASP A 15 2.12 9.71 -5.33
CA ASP A 15 1.41 9.71 -6.59
C ASP A 15 2.26 9.13 -7.73
N GLU A 16 1.62 8.60 -8.76
CA GLU A 16 2.28 8.05 -9.95
C GLU A 16 3.39 7.03 -9.64
N ALA A 17 3.19 6.20 -8.61
CA ALA A 17 4.19 5.29 -8.08
C ALA A 17 4.61 4.19 -9.10
N LEU A 18 3.86 4.01 -10.19
CA LEU A 18 4.23 3.13 -11.29
C LEU A 18 5.47 3.61 -12.07
N ALA A 19 5.77 4.92 -12.02
CA ALA A 19 6.94 5.49 -12.69
C ALA A 19 8.27 5.04 -12.07
N LEU A 20 8.24 4.54 -10.83
CA LEU A 20 9.42 4.02 -10.15
C LEU A 20 9.68 2.57 -10.55
N ASP A 21 10.94 2.19 -10.70
CA ASP A 21 11.30 0.77 -10.82
C ASP A 21 11.05 0.00 -9.52
N THR A 22 10.96 -1.32 -9.64
CA THR A 22 10.68 -2.25 -8.51
C THR A 22 11.65 -2.09 -7.34
N ARG A 23 12.93 -1.80 -7.59
CA ARG A 23 13.95 -1.65 -6.54
C ARG A 23 13.69 -0.38 -5.74
N ASN A 24 13.44 0.73 -6.42
CA ASN A 24 13.15 2.00 -5.79
C ASN A 24 11.82 2.00 -5.04
N GLN A 25 10.78 1.34 -5.58
CA GLN A 25 9.52 1.12 -4.86
C GLN A 25 9.75 0.36 -3.55
N LYS A 26 10.50 -0.74 -3.58
CA LYS A 26 10.81 -1.54 -2.40
C LYS A 26 11.57 -0.72 -1.35
N ASN A 27 12.62 -0.01 -1.77
CA ASN A 27 13.41 0.83 -0.87
C ASN A 27 12.54 1.90 -0.18
N LEU A 28 11.62 2.55 -0.90
CA LEU A 28 10.72 3.54 -0.32
C LEU A 28 9.74 2.94 0.68
N ILE A 29 9.19 1.75 0.39
CA ILE A 29 8.30 1.04 1.32
C ILE A 29 9.05 0.68 2.60
N ASP A 30 10.26 0.14 2.49
CA ASP A 30 11.08 -0.29 3.62
C ASP A 30 11.48 0.90 4.49
N VAL A 31 12.00 1.97 3.88
CA VAL A 31 12.35 3.22 4.57
C VAL A 31 11.11 3.83 5.25
N ALA A 32 9.97 3.93 4.55
CA ALA A 32 8.75 4.45 5.15
C ALA A 32 8.35 3.64 6.40
N ALA A 33 8.45 2.31 6.35
CA ALA A 33 8.14 1.46 7.50
C ALA A 33 9.11 1.67 8.68
N GLU A 34 10.42 1.81 8.43
CA GLU A 34 11.44 2.07 9.45
C GLU A 34 11.19 3.39 10.20
N PHE A 35 10.83 4.44 9.47
CA PHE A 35 10.50 5.74 10.05
C PHE A 35 9.08 5.79 10.66
N GLY A 36 8.32 4.70 10.58
CA GLY A 36 6.98 4.59 11.16
C GLY A 36 5.88 5.23 10.33
N PHE A 37 6.09 5.42 9.02
CA PHE A 37 5.07 5.83 8.08
C PHE A 37 4.25 4.63 7.55
N ALA A 38 3.04 4.93 7.10
CA ALA A 38 2.26 4.07 6.22
C ALA A 38 2.28 4.69 4.83
N LEU A 39 2.98 4.05 3.89
CA LEU A 39 3.06 4.50 2.51
C LEU A 39 1.79 4.07 1.74
N ILE A 40 1.12 5.03 1.09
CA ILE A 40 0.00 4.82 0.18
C ILE A 40 0.47 5.21 -1.21
N CYS A 41 0.52 4.24 -2.12
CA CYS A 41 0.92 4.45 -3.50
C CYS A 41 -0.33 4.55 -4.39
N ALA A 42 -0.43 5.60 -5.19
CA ALA A 42 -1.38 5.67 -6.29
C ALA A 42 -0.69 5.24 -7.59
N SER A 43 -1.38 4.40 -8.35
CA SER A 43 -0.86 3.82 -9.59
C SER A 43 -2.03 3.33 -10.44
N PRO A 44 -1.95 3.46 -11.79
CA PRO A 44 -2.96 2.90 -12.69
C PRO A 44 -2.91 1.37 -12.78
N ALA A 45 -1.84 0.74 -12.28
CA ALA A 45 -1.68 -0.71 -12.25
C ALA A 45 -1.25 -1.24 -10.86
N PRO A 46 -1.50 -2.52 -10.54
CA PRO A 46 -1.02 -3.10 -9.28
C PRO A 46 0.50 -3.05 -9.15
N LEU A 47 1.00 -2.53 -8.02
CA LEU A 47 2.42 -2.58 -7.67
C LEU A 47 2.71 -3.87 -6.91
N THR A 48 3.46 -4.79 -7.50
CA THR A 48 3.76 -6.12 -6.90
C THR A 48 4.57 -6.05 -5.61
N THR A 49 5.24 -4.91 -5.38
CA THR A 49 6.00 -4.60 -4.16
C THR A 49 5.11 -4.22 -2.98
N ALA A 50 3.89 -3.74 -3.24
CA ALA A 50 2.95 -3.34 -2.20
C ALA A 50 2.27 -4.57 -1.57
N ARG A 51 1.92 -4.49 -0.28
CA ARG A 51 1.22 -5.59 0.41
C ARG A 51 -0.24 -5.72 0.01
N TYR A 52 -0.92 -4.59 -0.16
CA TYR A 52 -2.33 -4.52 -0.50
C TYR A 52 -2.50 -3.69 -1.77
N CYS A 53 -3.34 -4.14 -2.68
CA CYS A 53 -3.83 -3.33 -3.79
C CYS A 53 -5.32 -3.10 -3.59
N VAL A 54 -5.71 -1.82 -3.63
CA VAL A 54 -7.08 -1.36 -3.44
C VAL A 54 -7.59 -0.88 -4.79
N PRO A 55 -8.36 -1.69 -5.54
CA PRO A 55 -8.91 -1.26 -6.80
C PRO A 55 -9.98 -0.19 -6.58
N ILE A 56 -9.96 0.83 -7.43
CA ILE A 56 -10.99 1.86 -7.50
C ILE A 56 -11.86 1.54 -8.71
N HIS A 57 -13.13 1.24 -8.46
CA HIS A 57 -14.11 0.99 -9.50
C HIS A 57 -14.87 2.27 -9.82
N HIS A 58 -15.07 2.56 -11.11
CA HIS A 58 -15.90 3.69 -11.53
C HIS A 58 -17.30 3.20 -11.89
N HIS A 59 -18.32 3.69 -11.18
CA HIS A 59 -19.72 3.34 -11.43
C HIS A 59 -20.62 4.56 -11.21
N ALA A 60 -21.47 4.85 -12.19
CA ALA A 60 -22.39 6.00 -12.19
C ALA A 60 -21.72 7.35 -11.89
N GLY A 61 -20.55 7.61 -12.49
CA GLY A 61 -19.81 8.87 -12.32
C GLY A 61 -19.12 9.04 -10.97
N LYS A 62 -19.03 7.97 -10.16
CA LYS A 62 -18.41 7.98 -8.85
C LYS A 62 -17.36 6.89 -8.72
N ASN A 63 -16.36 7.15 -7.88
CA ASN A 63 -15.35 6.19 -7.48
C ASN A 63 -15.85 5.37 -6.29
N HIS A 64 -15.73 4.05 -6.40
CA HIS A 64 -16.15 3.09 -5.39
C HIS A 64 -14.97 2.23 -4.99
N ILE A 65 -14.73 2.14 -3.68
CA ILE A 65 -13.76 1.24 -3.08
C ILE A 65 -14.53 0.18 -2.30
N ASN A 66 -14.39 -1.08 -2.68
CA ASN A 66 -14.97 -2.21 -1.96
C ASN A 66 -13.87 -3.06 -1.33
N ARG A 67 -13.95 -3.28 -0.01
CA ARG A 67 -13.01 -4.11 0.73
C ARG A 67 -12.94 -5.55 0.24
N GLN A 68 -14.04 -6.08 -0.29
CA GLN A 68 -14.09 -7.42 -0.88
C GLN A 68 -13.23 -7.53 -2.15
N SER A 69 -12.98 -6.42 -2.82
CA SER A 69 -12.14 -6.36 -4.03
C SER A 69 -10.65 -6.17 -3.72
N TRP A 70 -10.25 -6.02 -2.45
CA TRP A 70 -8.85 -5.77 -2.11
C TRP A 70 -7.99 -7.00 -2.37
N LEU A 71 -6.87 -6.79 -3.04
CA LEU A 71 -5.91 -7.84 -3.35
C LEU A 71 -4.79 -7.82 -2.31
N VAL A 72 -4.39 -8.99 -1.81
CA VAL A 72 -3.20 -9.16 -0.98
C VAL A 72 -2.10 -9.72 -1.88
N LEU A 73 -1.09 -8.91 -2.18
CA LEU A 73 -0.08 -9.24 -3.20
C LEU A 73 1.18 -9.90 -2.61
N ALA A 74 1.50 -9.61 -1.36
CA ALA A 74 2.63 -10.24 -0.67
C ALA A 74 2.17 -11.44 0.18
N PRO A 75 2.91 -12.57 0.19
CA PRO A 75 2.65 -13.66 1.12
C PRO A 75 2.68 -13.14 2.57
N LYS A 76 1.83 -13.71 3.41
CA LYS A 76 1.90 -13.47 4.85
C LYS A 76 3.18 -14.15 5.34
N GLU A 77 4.30 -13.44 5.44
CA GLU A 77 5.43 -13.91 6.25
C GLU A 77 4.85 -14.19 7.65
N ARG A 78 4.81 -15.49 7.99
CA ARG A 78 4.42 -15.91 9.33
C ARG A 78 5.53 -15.46 10.28
N PRO A 79 5.17 -14.88 11.43
CA PRO A 79 6.13 -14.74 12.52
C PRO A 79 6.61 -16.10 13.02
#